data_AF-A0A260WAC6-F1
#
_entry.id   AF-A0A260WAC6-F1
#
_cell.length_a   1.000
_cell.length_b   1.000
_cell.length_c   1.000
_cell.angle_alpha   90.00
_cell.angle_beta   90.00
_cell.angle_gamma   90.00
#
_symmetry.space_group_name_H-M   'P 1'
#
loop_
_entity.id
_entity.type
_entity.pdbx_description
1 polymer ?
#
loop_
_entity_poly.entity_id
_entity_poly.type
_entity_poly.pdbx_seq_one_letter_code
_entity_poly.pdbx_strand_id
1 'polypeptide(L)'
;MWGRAADWYRPNPAVTCALVVVLVSLWTAVYSVSILGALWRLRDPNAPMPILSVRDQAADLAVLVVQLALGTIAITAVAYLRRSDIGELLPRRQGTAVDAAVAWCAAIAAASALALVLDRLSVARFDFSVPAVVESPALAVLTALSAGLREEPLLAALPVLLLVGRIPIGWVMILAGCMRGLLYLFFGGGGFVWAALWGAAAVWVYFKYRRLWVLVVVHGIAMNIQVLDRVIPLDSAATLLQWANILIMFGALTMWLVPRALGGIPSTPVSDEVPRPTTPPVER
;
A
#
# COMPACT_ATOMS: atom_id res chain seq x y z
N MET A 1 16.13 -6.05 -16.19
CA MET A 1 17.36 -5.75 -15.43
C MET A 1 17.20 -4.39 -14.78
N TRP A 2 17.21 -4.32 -13.45
CA TRP A 2 17.15 -3.07 -12.70
C TRP A 2 18.59 -2.58 -12.56
N GLY A 3 18.90 -1.39 -13.06
CA GLY A 3 20.27 -0.88 -13.16
C GLY A 3 20.95 -0.90 -11.79
N ARG A 4 22.22 -1.33 -11.76
CA ARG A 4 23.10 -1.04 -10.63
C ARG A 4 23.02 0.47 -10.37
N ALA A 5 22.93 0.86 -9.10
CA ALA A 5 23.16 2.25 -8.73
C ALA A 5 24.42 2.71 -9.48
N ALA A 6 24.34 3.85 -10.17
CA ALA A 6 25.41 4.29 -11.04
C ALA A 6 26.75 4.16 -10.31
N ASP A 7 27.75 3.56 -10.95
CA ASP A 7 28.98 3.04 -10.30
C ASP A 7 29.75 4.10 -9.49
N TRP A 8 29.40 5.38 -9.66
CA TRP A 8 29.93 6.53 -8.93
C TRP A 8 29.31 6.79 -7.54
N TYR A 9 28.11 6.27 -7.23
CA TYR A 9 27.43 6.56 -5.96
C TYR A 9 27.61 5.42 -4.94
N ARG A 10 28.50 5.63 -3.97
CA ARG A 10 28.64 4.76 -2.79
C ARG A 10 27.94 5.40 -1.60
N PRO A 11 26.77 4.90 -1.17
CA PRO A 11 26.07 5.48 -0.04
C PRO A 11 26.89 5.32 1.25
N ASN A 12 27.04 6.42 1.99
CA ASN A 12 27.64 6.36 3.32
C ASN A 12 26.66 5.62 4.27
N PRO A 13 27.07 4.52 4.92
CA PRO A 13 26.20 3.74 5.79
C PRO A 13 25.75 4.53 7.01
N ALA A 14 26.60 5.37 7.59
CA ALA A 14 26.24 6.21 8.75
C ALA A 14 25.14 7.22 8.40
N VAL A 15 25.24 7.85 7.23
CA VAL A 15 24.18 8.76 6.72
C VAL A 15 22.89 7.98 6.47
N THR A 16 22.98 6.78 5.90
CA THR A 16 21.81 5.93 5.64
C THR A 16 21.12 5.54 6.95
N CYS A 17 21.88 5.10 7.96
CA CYS A 17 21.36 4.82 9.29
C CYS A 17 20.72 6.05 9.93
N ALA A 18 21.38 7.21 9.86
CA ALA A 18 20.83 8.46 10.39
C ALA A 18 19.50 8.83 9.72
N LEU A 19 19.39 8.70 8.40
CA LEU A 19 18.13 8.96 7.67
C LEU A 19 17.02 7.98 8.08
N VAL A 20 17.33 6.70 8.25
CA VAL A 20 16.37 5.70 8.73
C VAL A 20 15.92 6.03 10.16
N VAL A 21 16.85 6.35 11.06
CA VAL A 21 16.54 6.72 12.45
C VAL A 21 15.69 7.97 12.49
N VAL A 22 16.02 9.01 11.73
CA VAL A 22 15.22 10.25 11.65
C VAL A 22 13.82 9.96 11.10
N LEU A 23 13.71 9.17 10.03
CA LEU A 23 12.43 8.78 9.45
C LEU A 23 11.56 8.04 10.46
N VAL A 24 12.11 7.03 11.13
CA VAL A 24 11.40 6.23 12.15
C VAL A 24 11.02 7.11 13.34
N SER A 25 11.93 7.98 13.82
CA SER A 25 11.66 8.87 14.95
C SER A 25 10.54 9.87 14.65
N LEU A 26 10.60 10.52 13.47
CA LEU A 26 9.54 11.44 13.03
C LEU A 26 8.21 10.72 12.86
N TRP A 27 8.22 9.52 12.26
CA TRP A 27 7.03 8.70 12.16
C TRP A 27 6.47 8.33 13.54
N THR A 28 7.31 7.85 14.46
CA THR A 28 6.87 7.51 15.82
C THR A 28 6.29 8.72 16.55
N ALA A 29 6.88 9.91 16.39
CA ALA A 29 6.33 11.14 16.96
C ALA A 29 4.94 11.47 16.37
N VAL A 30 4.84 11.46 15.04
CA VAL A 30 3.61 11.79 14.28
C VAL A 30 2.47 10.81 14.57
N TYR A 31 2.78 9.53 14.78
CA TYR A 31 1.80 8.46 14.99
C TYR A 31 1.79 7.91 16.43
N SER A 32 2.43 8.58 17.37
CA SER A 32 2.60 8.12 18.77
C SER A 32 1.28 7.70 19.42
N VAL A 33 0.23 8.53 19.28
CA VAL A 33 -1.12 8.24 19.81
C VAL A 33 -1.70 6.97 19.19
N SER A 34 -1.61 6.82 17.87
CA SER A 34 -2.09 5.63 17.16
C SER A 34 -1.33 4.36 17.57
N ILE A 35 -0.01 4.46 17.75
CA ILE A 35 0.84 3.35 18.21
C ILE A 35 0.48 2.96 19.64
N LEU A 36 0.34 3.94 20.55
CA LEU A 36 -0.05 3.68 21.94
C LEU A 36 -1.43 3.04 22.01
N GLY A 37 -2.39 3.51 21.22
CA GLY A 37 -3.71 2.90 21.11
C GLY A 37 -3.65 1.46 20.60
N ALA A 38 -2.81 1.20 19.58
CA ALA A 38 -2.61 -0.13 19.04
C ALA A 38 -1.95 -1.10 20.04
N LEU A 39 -0.96 -0.64 20.79
CA LEU A 39 -0.30 -1.41 21.84
C LEU A 39 -1.24 -1.69 23.03
N TRP A 40 -2.04 -0.70 23.42
CA TRP A 40 -3.06 -0.89 24.45
C TRP A 40 -4.09 -1.95 24.04
N ARG A 41 -4.55 -1.89 22.79
CA ARG A 41 -5.51 -2.87 22.27
C ARG A 41 -4.92 -4.27 22.09
N LEU A 42 -3.64 -4.36 21.74
CA LEU A 42 -2.93 -5.63 21.71
C LEU A 42 -2.85 -6.27 23.11
N ARG A 43 -2.66 -5.44 24.15
CA ARG A 43 -2.63 -5.88 25.55
C ARG A 43 -4.02 -6.27 26.08
N ASP A 44 -5.07 -5.55 25.68
CA ASP A 44 -6.46 -5.86 26.04
C ASP A 44 -7.34 -6.00 24.79
N PRO A 45 -7.32 -7.18 24.14
CA PRO A 45 -8.07 -7.41 22.92
C PRO A 45 -9.60 -7.31 23.08
N ASN A 46 -10.08 -7.44 24.32
CA ASN A 46 -11.50 -7.49 24.66
C ASN A 46 -12.02 -6.18 25.25
N ALA A 47 -11.19 -5.14 25.31
CA ALA A 47 -11.62 -3.83 25.78
C ALA A 47 -12.87 -3.34 25.03
N PRO A 48 -13.74 -2.53 25.66
CA PRO A 48 -14.89 -1.95 24.96
C PRO A 48 -14.41 -1.01 23.84
N MET A 49 -15.30 -0.75 22.90
CA MET A 49 -15.00 0.18 21.81
C MET A 49 -15.00 1.61 22.30
N PRO A 50 -14.04 2.44 21.83
CA PRO A 50 -14.11 3.86 22.09
C PRO A 50 -15.35 4.43 21.38
N ILE A 51 -16.14 5.19 22.13
CA ILE A 51 -17.17 6.05 21.56
C ILE A 51 -16.48 7.39 21.30
N LEU A 52 -16.43 7.80 20.03
CA LEU A 52 -15.79 9.05 19.64
C LEU A 52 -16.84 10.14 19.58
N SER A 53 -16.76 11.10 20.50
CA SER A 53 -17.63 12.26 20.48
C SER A 53 -17.38 13.09 19.22
N VAL A 54 -18.32 13.98 18.86
CA VAL A 54 -18.11 14.96 17.78
C VAL A 54 -16.83 15.76 18.02
N ARG A 55 -16.52 16.10 19.27
CA ARG A 55 -15.31 16.83 19.66
C ARG A 55 -14.04 16.02 19.41
N ASP A 56 -14.05 14.73 19.73
CA ASP A 56 -12.90 13.84 19.50
C ASP A 56 -12.63 13.69 18.00
N GLN A 57 -13.70 13.53 17.20
CA GLN A 57 -13.59 13.46 15.74
C GLN A 57 -13.09 14.78 15.12
N ALA A 58 -13.48 15.93 15.67
CA ALA A 58 -12.96 17.22 15.24
C ALA A 58 -11.46 17.40 15.61
N ALA A 59 -11.06 16.91 16.80
CA ALA A 59 -9.67 16.90 17.22
C ALA A 59 -8.82 16.00 16.32
N ASP A 60 -9.32 14.81 15.94
CA ASP A 60 -8.68 13.91 14.98
C ASP A 60 -8.46 14.59 13.63
N LEU A 61 -9.45 15.33 13.13
CA LEU A 61 -9.31 16.08 11.88
C LEU A 61 -8.26 17.18 11.98
N ALA A 62 -8.17 17.88 13.12
CA ALA A 62 -7.15 18.90 13.36
C ALA A 62 -5.74 18.29 13.41
N VAL A 63 -5.58 17.16 14.12
CA VAL A 63 -4.32 16.39 14.14
C VAL A 63 -3.95 15.99 12.72
N LEU A 64 -4.91 15.53 11.93
CA LEU A 64 -4.67 15.12 10.56
C LEU A 64 -4.16 16.27 9.67
N VAL A 65 -4.70 17.48 9.82
CA VAL A 65 -4.20 18.67 9.10
C VAL A 65 -2.73 18.93 9.43
N VAL A 66 -2.33 18.81 10.71
CA VAL A 66 -0.94 18.95 11.13
C VAL A 66 -0.06 17.87 10.49
N GLN A 67 -0.52 16.62 10.48
CA GLN A 67 0.21 15.50 9.89
C GLN A 67 0.40 15.68 8.37
N LEU A 68 -0.62 16.18 7.66
CA LEU A 68 -0.54 16.53 6.24
C LEU A 68 0.47 17.64 5.96
N ALA A 69 0.47 18.69 6.77
CA ALA A 69 1.42 19.80 6.64
C ALA A 69 2.86 19.30 6.80
N LEU A 70 3.12 18.52 7.87
CA LEU A 70 4.44 17.94 8.13
C LEU A 70 4.90 17.01 7.01
N GLY A 71 4.01 16.15 6.50
CA GLY A 71 4.34 15.25 5.38
C GLY A 71 4.65 15.99 4.09
N THR A 72 3.89 17.05 3.79
CA THR A 72 4.12 17.89 2.61
C THR A 72 5.45 18.61 2.70
N ILE A 73 5.80 19.16 3.88
CA ILE A 73 7.08 19.80 4.14
C ILE A 73 8.23 18.80 3.94
N ALA A 74 8.13 17.60 4.53
CA ALA A 74 9.16 16.58 4.43
C ALA A 74 9.42 16.15 2.98
N ILE A 75 8.36 15.89 2.20
CA ILE A 75 8.50 15.51 0.78
C ILE A 75 9.11 16.64 -0.03
N THR A 76 8.62 17.87 0.15
CA THR A 76 9.14 19.04 -0.57
C THR A 76 10.62 19.26 -0.25
N ALA A 77 11.01 19.16 1.01
CA ALA A 77 12.41 19.30 1.44
C ALA A 77 13.31 18.23 0.79
N VAL A 78 12.89 16.96 0.81
CA VAL A 78 13.67 15.86 0.20
C VAL A 78 13.76 16.02 -1.32
N ALA A 79 12.66 16.38 -1.97
CA ALA A 79 12.62 16.62 -3.42
C ALA A 79 13.52 17.81 -3.81
N TYR A 80 13.52 18.88 -3.02
CA TYR A 80 14.36 20.06 -3.24
C TYR A 80 15.85 19.73 -3.07
N LEU A 81 16.21 19.09 -1.95
CA LEU A 81 17.60 18.76 -1.62
C LEU A 81 18.23 17.75 -2.60
N ARG A 82 17.42 16.93 -3.28
CA ARG A 82 17.91 15.90 -4.20
C ARG A 82 17.43 16.10 -5.64
N ARG A 83 17.09 17.34 -6.03
CA ARG A 83 16.44 17.66 -7.31
C ARG A 83 17.13 17.05 -8.54
N SER A 84 18.47 16.94 -8.51
CA SER A 84 19.29 16.37 -9.58
C SER A 84 19.35 14.84 -9.53
N ASP A 85 19.44 14.26 -8.34
CA ASP A 85 19.85 12.86 -8.19
C ASP A 85 18.65 11.90 -8.11
N ILE A 86 17.49 12.35 -7.62
CA ILE A 86 16.29 11.50 -7.52
C ILE A 86 15.86 10.97 -8.90
N GLY A 87 15.96 11.82 -9.93
CA GLY A 87 15.57 11.46 -11.30
C GLY A 87 16.40 10.32 -11.89
N GLU A 88 17.67 10.25 -11.51
CA GLU A 88 18.61 9.22 -11.97
C GLU A 88 18.48 7.91 -11.19
N LEU A 89 18.12 8.00 -9.91
CA LEU A 89 18.04 6.83 -9.01
C LEU A 89 16.68 6.13 -9.05
N LEU A 90 15.60 6.85 -9.35
CA LEU A 90 14.30 6.24 -9.56
C LEU A 90 14.22 5.62 -10.97
N PRO A 91 13.59 4.46 -11.12
CA PRO A 91 13.33 3.92 -12.44
C PRO A 91 12.50 4.91 -13.25
N ARG A 92 12.66 4.86 -14.58
CA ARG A 92 11.75 5.55 -15.49
C ARG A 92 10.33 5.12 -15.15
N ARG A 93 9.41 6.08 -15.14
CA ARG A 93 7.99 5.83 -14.92
C ARG A 93 7.51 4.77 -15.91
N GLN A 94 6.94 3.68 -15.40
CA GLN A 94 6.35 2.62 -16.22
C GLN A 94 4.84 2.59 -15.97
N GLY A 95 4.08 2.14 -16.97
CA GLY A 95 2.65 1.88 -16.85
C GLY A 95 1.73 3.10 -16.70
N THR A 96 0.44 2.80 -16.77
CA THR A 96 -0.67 3.74 -16.66
C THR A 96 -1.09 3.97 -15.21
N ALA A 97 -2.03 4.88 -14.98
CA ALA A 97 -2.66 5.02 -13.65
C ALA A 97 -3.51 3.81 -13.30
N VAL A 98 -4.14 3.20 -14.32
CA VAL A 98 -4.92 1.96 -14.18
C VAL A 98 -4.01 0.83 -13.72
N ASP A 99 -2.82 0.66 -14.32
CA ASP A 99 -1.87 -0.38 -13.89
C ASP A 99 -1.45 -0.22 -12.41
N ALA A 100 -1.24 1.02 -11.96
CA ALA A 100 -0.88 1.31 -10.58
C ALA A 100 -2.04 1.01 -9.62
N ALA A 101 -3.25 1.45 -9.97
CA ALA A 101 -4.46 1.20 -9.18
C ALA A 101 -4.73 -0.30 -9.09
N VAL A 102 -4.66 -0.99 -10.22
CA VAL A 102 -4.86 -2.44 -10.30
C VAL A 102 -3.85 -3.20 -9.46
N ALA A 103 -2.55 -2.90 -9.61
CA ALA A 103 -1.50 -3.58 -8.85
C ALA A 103 -1.64 -3.37 -7.34
N TRP A 104 -2.10 -2.20 -6.93
CA TRP A 104 -2.28 -1.92 -5.51
C TRP A 104 -3.57 -2.51 -4.94
N CYS A 105 -4.67 -2.44 -5.69
CA CYS A 105 -5.91 -3.13 -5.34
C CYS A 105 -5.67 -4.64 -5.19
N ALA A 106 -4.93 -5.22 -6.13
CA ALA A 106 -4.47 -6.60 -6.07
C ALA A 106 -3.70 -6.92 -4.78
N ALA A 107 -2.78 -6.05 -4.37
CA ALA A 107 -2.01 -6.23 -3.14
C ALA A 107 -2.88 -6.16 -1.88
N ILE A 108 -3.81 -5.21 -1.81
CA ILE A 108 -4.74 -5.10 -0.68
C ILE A 108 -5.66 -6.34 -0.61
N ALA A 109 -6.17 -6.82 -1.75
CA ALA A 109 -6.96 -8.05 -1.79
C ALA A 109 -6.16 -9.27 -1.31
N ALA A 110 -4.93 -9.45 -1.81
CA ALA A 110 -4.07 -10.55 -1.40
C ALA A 110 -3.72 -10.48 0.10
N ALA A 111 -3.39 -9.30 0.61
CA ALA A 111 -3.14 -9.08 2.04
C ALA A 111 -4.37 -9.40 2.89
N SER A 112 -5.56 -9.02 2.42
CA SER A 112 -6.83 -9.28 3.12
C SER A 112 -7.15 -10.77 3.14
N ALA A 113 -7.00 -11.46 2.00
CA ALA A 113 -7.20 -12.91 1.92
C ALA A 113 -6.24 -13.67 2.85
N LEU A 114 -4.96 -13.27 2.89
CA LEU A 114 -3.98 -13.90 3.78
C LEU A 114 -4.32 -13.66 5.26
N ALA A 115 -4.68 -12.44 5.65
CA ALA A 115 -5.06 -12.14 7.02
C ALA A 115 -6.28 -12.97 7.46
N LEU A 116 -7.29 -13.12 6.60
CA LEU A 116 -8.45 -13.96 6.85
C LEU A 116 -8.08 -15.44 6.98
N VAL A 117 -7.18 -15.96 6.15
CA VAL A 117 -6.70 -17.34 6.27
C VAL A 117 -5.97 -17.55 7.59
N LEU A 118 -5.09 -16.62 7.98
CA LEU A 118 -4.35 -16.72 9.24
C LEU A 118 -5.27 -16.67 10.47
N ASP A 119 -6.33 -15.87 10.41
CA ASP A 119 -7.35 -15.80 11.44
C ASP A 119 -8.15 -17.11 11.53
N ARG A 120 -8.58 -17.66 10.38
CA ARG A 120 -9.30 -18.94 10.30
C ARG A 120 -8.48 -20.13 10.79
N LEU A 121 -7.16 -20.06 10.68
CA LEU A 121 -6.23 -21.06 11.20
C LEU A 121 -5.84 -20.80 12.67
N SER A 122 -6.42 -19.78 13.31
CA SER A 122 -6.08 -19.35 14.68
C SER A 122 -4.60 -19.00 14.88
N VAL A 123 -3.90 -18.63 13.80
CA VAL A 123 -2.47 -18.26 13.83
C VAL A 123 -2.30 -16.81 14.24
N ALA A 124 -3.14 -15.92 13.69
CA ALA A 124 -3.10 -14.50 13.99
C ALA A 124 -4.51 -13.93 13.95
N ARG A 125 -5.04 -13.52 15.11
CA ARG A 125 -6.35 -12.88 15.21
C ARG A 125 -6.41 -11.68 14.28
N PHE A 126 -7.41 -11.66 13.42
CA PHE A 126 -7.76 -10.51 12.60
C PHE A 126 -9.18 -10.11 12.95
N ASP A 127 -9.28 -9.19 13.89
CA ASP A 127 -10.56 -8.62 14.27
C ASP A 127 -10.65 -7.25 13.62
N PHE A 128 -11.56 -7.11 12.66
CA PHE A 128 -12.13 -5.80 12.38
C PHE A 128 -12.95 -5.44 13.61
N SER A 129 -12.26 -5.03 14.68
CA SER A 129 -12.87 -4.61 15.94
C SER A 129 -14.12 -3.81 15.59
N VAL A 130 -15.29 -4.21 16.10
CA VAL A 130 -16.55 -3.51 15.78
C VAL A 130 -16.26 -2.01 15.94
N PRO A 131 -16.40 -1.23 14.88
CA PRO A 131 -15.72 0.04 14.77
C PRO A 131 -16.12 0.99 15.90
N ALA A 132 -15.23 1.92 16.27
CA ALA A 132 -15.55 2.99 17.21
C ALA A 132 -16.91 3.60 16.85
N VAL A 133 -17.81 3.71 17.84
CA VAL A 133 -19.11 4.34 17.61
C VAL A 133 -18.85 5.82 17.37
N VAL A 134 -19.15 6.29 16.17
CA VAL A 134 -18.93 7.67 15.75
C VAL A 134 -20.23 8.45 15.82
N GLU A 135 -20.22 9.57 16.53
CA GLU A 135 -21.40 10.45 16.62
C GLU A 135 -21.67 11.25 15.33
N SER A 136 -20.67 11.42 14.45
CA SER A 136 -20.80 12.21 13.22
C SER A 136 -20.34 11.41 11.99
N PRO A 137 -21.28 10.83 11.23
CA PRO A 137 -20.98 10.14 9.98
C PRO A 137 -20.15 10.98 8.99
N ALA A 138 -20.44 12.28 8.89
CA ALA A 138 -19.75 13.17 7.97
C ALA A 138 -18.27 13.35 8.36
N LEU A 139 -17.97 13.53 9.65
CA LEU A 139 -16.59 13.63 10.12
C LEU A 139 -15.85 12.31 9.95
N ALA A 140 -16.50 11.17 10.19
CA ALA A 140 -15.90 9.86 9.96
C ALA A 140 -15.50 9.65 8.48
N VAL A 141 -16.38 10.01 7.54
CA VAL A 141 -16.12 9.95 6.09
C VAL A 141 -14.97 10.88 5.70
N LEU A 142 -14.96 12.12 6.18
CA LEU A 142 -13.88 13.08 5.92
C LEU A 142 -12.53 12.56 6.43
N THR A 143 -12.50 12.06 7.67
CA THR A 143 -11.29 11.48 8.26
C THR A 143 -10.81 10.27 7.44
N ALA A 144 -11.70 9.40 6.99
CA ALA A 144 -11.33 8.28 6.13
C ALA A 144 -10.81 8.69 4.75
N LEU A 145 -11.41 9.72 4.11
CA LEU A 145 -10.94 10.23 2.82
C LEU A 145 -9.51 10.75 2.94
N SER A 146 -9.23 11.36 4.08
CA SER A 146 -7.94 11.97 4.37
C SER A 146 -6.87 10.98 4.85
N ALA A 147 -7.23 9.72 5.18
CA ALA A 147 -6.26 8.69 5.55
C ALA A 147 -5.25 8.42 4.43
N GLY A 148 -5.71 8.36 3.17
CA GLY A 148 -4.84 8.22 2.00
C GLY A 148 -3.90 9.40 1.83
N LEU A 149 -4.38 10.63 2.06
CA LEU A 149 -3.57 11.85 2.01
C LEU A 149 -2.51 11.88 3.11
N ARG A 150 -2.84 11.36 4.30
CA ARG A 150 -1.93 11.33 5.44
C ARG A 150 -0.83 10.29 5.26
N GLU A 151 -1.23 9.07 4.91
CA GLU A 151 -0.36 7.92 5.05
C GLU A 151 0.50 7.67 3.82
N GLU A 152 -0.03 7.81 2.60
CA GLU A 152 0.72 7.47 1.39
C GLU A 152 1.93 8.38 1.15
N PRO A 153 1.85 9.70 1.38
CA PRO A 153 3.02 10.56 1.24
C PRO A 153 4.12 10.18 2.25
N LEU A 154 3.74 9.91 3.51
CA LEU A 154 4.67 9.66 4.61
C LEU A 154 5.23 8.23 4.66
N LEU A 155 4.42 7.24 4.29
CA LEU A 155 4.75 5.82 4.44
C LEU A 155 5.11 5.15 3.12
N ALA A 156 4.64 5.65 1.97
CA ALA A 156 5.02 5.10 0.67
C ALA A 156 6.05 5.98 -0.05
N ALA A 157 5.77 7.28 -0.21
CA ALA A 157 6.63 8.16 -1.01
C ALA A 157 7.91 8.58 -0.29
N LEU A 158 7.80 9.12 0.93
CA LEU A 158 8.93 9.67 1.68
C LEU A 158 10.06 8.63 1.92
N PRO A 159 9.79 7.37 2.33
CA PRO A 159 10.84 6.38 2.52
C PRO A 159 11.58 6.08 1.21
N VAL A 160 10.86 6.01 0.09
CA VAL A 160 11.46 5.84 -1.25
C VAL A 160 12.33 7.04 -1.59
N LEU A 161 11.81 8.25 -1.47
CA LEU A 161 12.56 9.47 -1.81
C LEU A 161 13.79 9.68 -0.93
N LEU A 162 13.77 9.23 0.33
CA LEU A 162 14.91 9.30 1.24
C LEU A 162 15.95 8.21 0.98
N LEU A 163 15.51 6.97 0.74
CA LEU A 163 16.38 5.78 0.81
C LEU A 163 16.70 5.17 -0.55
N VAL A 164 16.04 5.61 -1.63
CA VAL A 164 16.37 5.14 -2.99
C VAL A 164 17.83 5.44 -3.34
N GLY A 165 18.50 4.43 -3.89
CA GLY A 165 19.92 4.43 -4.20
C GLY A 165 20.84 4.23 -3.00
N ARG A 166 20.29 4.20 -1.77
CA ARG A 166 21.06 3.94 -0.54
C ARG A 166 20.93 2.51 -0.05
N ILE A 167 19.73 1.93 -0.16
CA ILE A 167 19.44 0.54 0.16
C ILE A 167 18.57 -0.11 -0.91
N PRO A 168 18.60 -1.45 -1.04
CA PRO A 168 17.67 -2.17 -1.91
C PRO A 168 16.21 -1.82 -1.62
N ILE A 169 15.39 -1.69 -2.67
CA ILE A 169 13.97 -1.33 -2.53
C ILE A 169 13.20 -2.29 -1.61
N GLY A 170 13.57 -3.58 -1.58
CA GLY A 170 12.99 -4.56 -0.67
C GLY A 170 13.12 -4.18 0.82
N TRP A 171 14.25 -3.57 1.22
CA TRP A 171 14.41 -3.09 2.60
C TRP A 171 13.58 -1.85 2.90
N VAL A 172 13.38 -0.96 1.92
CA VAL A 172 12.44 0.17 2.05
C VAL A 172 11.01 -0.35 2.20
N MET A 173 10.64 -1.37 1.43
CA MET A 173 9.33 -2.03 1.52
C MET A 173 9.11 -2.67 2.89
N ILE A 174 10.11 -3.39 3.43
CA ILE A 174 10.04 -3.98 4.78
C ILE A 174 9.90 -2.88 5.83
N LEU A 175 10.73 -1.84 5.78
CA LEU A 175 10.68 -0.74 6.76
C LEU A 175 9.30 -0.06 6.78
N ALA A 176 8.82 0.38 5.62
CA ALA A 176 7.53 1.05 5.49
C ALA A 176 6.35 0.11 5.84
N GLY A 177 6.45 -1.15 5.42
CA GLY A 177 5.49 -2.20 5.77
C GLY A 177 5.41 -2.38 7.28
N CYS A 178 6.54 -2.52 7.98
CA CYS A 178 6.56 -2.65 9.44
C CYS A 178 5.99 -1.40 10.13
N MET A 179 6.39 -0.19 9.70
CA MET A 179 5.84 1.06 10.23
C MET A 179 4.32 1.08 10.10
N ARG A 180 3.79 0.77 8.91
CA ARG A 180 2.35 0.70 8.70
C ARG A 180 1.69 -0.42 9.51
N GLY A 181 2.26 -1.62 9.50
CA GLY A 181 1.78 -2.77 10.27
C GLY A 181 1.58 -2.44 11.75
N LEU A 182 2.53 -1.72 12.36
CA LEU A 182 2.44 -1.30 13.75
C LEU A 182 1.26 -0.36 14.03
N LEU A 183 0.87 0.48 13.07
CA LEU A 183 -0.32 1.33 13.21
C LEU A 183 -1.61 0.52 13.28
N TYR A 184 -1.63 -0.67 12.68
CA TYR A 184 -2.81 -1.51 12.53
C TYR A 184 -2.82 -2.74 13.45
N LEU A 185 -1.90 -2.79 14.43
CA LEU A 185 -1.90 -3.81 15.48
C LEU A 185 -3.17 -3.80 16.34
N PHE A 186 -3.94 -2.71 16.34
CA PHE A 186 -5.22 -2.65 17.05
C PHE A 186 -6.27 -3.62 16.49
N PHE A 187 -6.11 -4.09 15.25
CA PHE A 187 -6.91 -5.18 14.66
C PHE A 187 -6.36 -6.58 15.00
N GLY A 188 -5.36 -6.67 15.88
CA GLY A 188 -4.64 -7.90 16.23
C GLY A 188 -3.44 -8.18 15.32
N GLY A 189 -2.81 -9.35 15.52
CA GLY A 189 -1.65 -9.78 14.74
C GLY A 189 -1.94 -9.90 13.24
N GLY A 190 -3.16 -10.29 12.86
CA GLY A 190 -3.59 -10.32 11.47
C GLY A 190 -3.68 -8.92 10.85
N GLY A 191 -4.04 -7.91 11.66
CA GLY A 191 -4.04 -6.50 11.27
C GLY A 191 -2.66 -5.98 10.91
N PHE A 192 -1.64 -6.35 11.69
CA PHE A 192 -0.25 -6.07 11.37
C PHE A 192 0.15 -6.69 10.03
N VAL A 193 -0.11 -7.99 9.83
CA VAL A 193 0.25 -8.70 8.60
C VAL A 193 -0.43 -8.06 7.38
N TRP A 194 -1.73 -7.83 7.49
CA TRP A 194 -2.52 -7.14 6.47
C TRP A 194 -1.87 -5.80 6.08
N ALA A 195 -1.66 -4.92 7.07
CA ALA A 195 -1.14 -3.58 6.86
C ALA A 195 0.33 -3.54 6.39
N ALA A 196 1.15 -4.47 6.87
CA ALA A 196 2.53 -4.58 6.45
C ALA A 196 2.65 -4.96 4.98
N LEU A 197 1.82 -5.89 4.51
CA LEU A 197 1.87 -6.36 3.13
C LEU A 197 1.40 -5.30 2.14
N TRP A 198 0.25 -4.66 2.37
CA TRP A 198 -0.22 -3.63 1.44
C TRP A 198 0.57 -2.32 1.56
N GLY A 199 1.17 -2.03 2.73
CA GLY A 199 2.13 -0.94 2.91
C GLY A 199 3.43 -1.16 2.14
N ALA A 200 4.01 -2.36 2.22
CA ALA A 200 5.16 -2.76 1.40
C ALA A 200 4.84 -2.67 -0.10
N ALA A 201 3.64 -3.10 -0.51
CA ALA A 201 3.20 -2.97 -1.88
C ALA A 201 3.04 -1.50 -2.31
N ALA A 202 2.52 -0.62 -1.45
CA ALA A 202 2.39 0.81 -1.73
C ALA A 202 3.75 1.45 -2.08
N VAL A 203 4.81 1.11 -1.32
CA VAL A 203 6.20 1.51 -1.62
C VAL A 203 6.62 1.05 -3.01
N TRP A 204 6.38 -0.21 -3.35
CA TRP A 204 6.75 -0.76 -4.66
C TRP A 204 5.97 -0.10 -5.80
N VAL A 205 4.66 0.10 -5.63
CA VAL A 205 3.79 0.76 -6.60
C VAL A 205 4.24 2.21 -6.81
N TYR A 206 4.56 2.94 -5.74
CA TYR A 206 5.12 4.28 -5.86
C TYR A 206 6.46 4.26 -6.61
N PHE A 207 7.38 3.39 -6.22
CA PHE A 207 8.70 3.27 -6.83
C PHE A 207 8.62 3.00 -8.34
N LYS A 208 7.72 2.10 -8.77
CA LYS A 208 7.57 1.71 -10.18
C LYS A 208 6.75 2.70 -11.02
N TYR A 209 5.59 3.12 -10.53
CA TYR A 209 4.62 3.89 -11.32
C TYR A 209 4.73 5.40 -11.07
N ARG A 210 5.36 5.82 -9.96
CA ARG A 210 5.54 7.24 -9.54
C ARG A 210 4.24 8.04 -9.56
N ARG A 211 3.15 7.43 -9.07
CA ARG A 211 1.80 8.00 -9.05
C ARG A 211 1.26 8.03 -7.61
N LEU A 212 1.79 8.94 -6.80
CA LEU A 212 1.35 9.09 -5.41
C LEU A 212 -0.15 9.38 -5.30
N TRP A 213 -0.72 10.18 -6.20
CA TRP A 213 -2.15 10.48 -6.18
C TRP A 213 -3.03 9.22 -6.34
N VAL A 214 -2.58 8.21 -7.09
CA VAL A 214 -3.32 6.94 -7.24
C VAL A 214 -3.35 6.23 -5.89
N LEU A 215 -2.21 6.24 -5.17
CA LEU A 215 -2.16 5.68 -3.83
C LEU A 215 -3.09 6.46 -2.88
N VAL A 216 -3.02 7.78 -2.88
CA VAL A 216 -3.89 8.60 -2.04
C VAL A 216 -5.38 8.28 -2.27
N VAL A 217 -5.80 8.23 -3.54
CA VAL A 217 -7.19 8.01 -3.92
C VAL A 217 -7.65 6.61 -3.56
N VAL A 218 -6.92 5.56 -3.96
CA VAL A 218 -7.36 4.18 -3.74
C VAL A 218 -7.36 3.82 -2.24
N HIS A 219 -6.41 4.31 -1.44
CA HIS A 219 -6.44 4.10 0.01
C HIS A 219 -7.55 4.91 0.68
N GLY A 220 -7.76 6.17 0.28
CA GLY A 220 -8.91 6.96 0.75
C GLY A 220 -10.24 6.25 0.48
N ILE A 221 -10.43 5.71 -0.73
CA ILE A 221 -11.63 4.93 -1.10
C ILE A 221 -11.74 3.66 -0.25
N ALA A 222 -10.67 2.89 -0.12
CA ALA A 222 -10.66 1.66 0.68
C ALA A 222 -11.05 1.92 2.14
N MET A 223 -10.53 3.00 2.74
CA MET A 223 -10.88 3.40 4.12
C MET A 223 -12.31 3.92 4.23
N ASN A 224 -12.82 4.62 3.22
CA ASN A 224 -14.21 5.08 3.24
C ASN A 224 -15.20 3.94 3.17
N ILE A 225 -14.91 2.91 2.39
CA ILE A 225 -15.76 1.71 2.35
C ILE A 225 -15.80 1.05 3.73
N GLN A 226 -14.69 1.03 4.46
CA GLN A 226 -14.66 0.59 5.87
C GLN A 226 -15.40 1.54 6.83
N VAL A 227 -15.55 2.83 6.49
CA VAL A 227 -16.34 3.78 7.29
C VAL A 227 -17.82 3.68 6.99
N LEU A 228 -18.21 3.42 5.74
CA LEU A 228 -19.60 3.20 5.36
C LEU A 228 -20.21 1.99 6.09
N ASP A 229 -19.40 0.97 6.36
CA ASP A 229 -19.74 -0.17 7.24
C ASP A 229 -20.14 0.27 8.66
N ARG A 230 -19.63 1.40 9.15
CA ARG A 230 -19.90 1.96 10.49
C ARG A 230 -21.16 2.81 10.55
N VAL A 231 -21.52 3.40 9.42
CA VAL A 231 -22.52 4.46 9.31
C VAL A 231 -23.86 3.91 8.83
N ILE A 232 -23.86 2.83 8.05
CA ILE A 232 -25.07 2.24 7.46
C ILE A 232 -25.46 1.00 8.28
N PRO A 233 -26.44 1.10 9.20
CA PRO A 233 -26.92 -0.03 10.00
C PRO A 233 -27.88 -0.90 9.16
N LEU A 234 -27.36 -1.56 8.13
CA LEU A 234 -28.09 -2.55 7.33
C LEU A 234 -27.25 -3.83 7.28
N ASP A 235 -27.71 -4.88 7.96
CA ASP A 235 -27.04 -6.18 8.13
C ASP A 235 -26.56 -6.83 6.80
N SER A 236 -27.07 -6.39 5.66
CA SER A 236 -26.79 -6.94 4.33
C SER A 236 -26.03 -6.02 3.38
N ALA A 237 -26.18 -4.68 3.47
CA ALA A 237 -25.63 -3.74 2.48
C ALA A 237 -24.12 -3.48 2.67
N ALA A 238 -23.67 -3.48 3.92
CA ALA A 238 -22.28 -3.22 4.28
C ALA A 238 -21.37 -4.41 3.96
N THR A 239 -21.83 -5.62 4.29
CA THR A 239 -21.26 -6.90 3.83
C THR A 239 -21.20 -6.95 2.29
N LEU A 240 -22.27 -6.55 1.58
CA LEU A 240 -22.31 -6.46 0.12
C LEU A 240 -21.29 -5.47 -0.45
N LEU A 241 -21.10 -4.31 0.15
CA LEU A 241 -20.09 -3.32 -0.25
C LEU A 241 -18.66 -3.83 -0.01
N GLN A 242 -18.42 -4.52 1.11
CA GLN A 242 -17.14 -5.14 1.42
C GLN A 242 -16.82 -6.29 0.45
N TRP A 243 -17.81 -7.13 0.11
CA TRP A 243 -17.68 -8.17 -0.92
C TRP A 243 -17.56 -7.60 -2.34
N ALA A 244 -18.28 -6.53 -2.68
CA ALA A 244 -18.12 -5.83 -3.95
C ALA A 244 -16.73 -5.23 -4.07
N ASN A 245 -16.15 -4.73 -2.97
CA ASN A 245 -14.79 -4.23 -2.94
C ASN A 245 -13.79 -5.39 -3.09
N ILE A 246 -13.96 -6.48 -2.35
CA ILE A 246 -13.18 -7.71 -2.54
C ILE A 246 -13.26 -8.18 -3.98
N LEU A 247 -14.44 -8.17 -4.61
CA LEU A 247 -14.69 -8.56 -6.01
C LEU A 247 -14.07 -7.61 -7.03
N ILE A 248 -14.15 -6.29 -6.82
CA ILE A 248 -13.50 -5.29 -7.68
C ILE A 248 -11.98 -5.41 -7.57
N MET A 249 -11.46 -5.64 -6.36
CA MET A 249 -10.05 -5.82 -6.11
C MET A 249 -9.55 -7.20 -6.61
N PHE A 250 -10.36 -8.25 -6.53
CA PHE A 250 -10.12 -9.56 -7.15
C PHE A 250 -10.20 -9.48 -8.68
N GLY A 251 -11.13 -8.67 -9.21
CA GLY A 251 -11.30 -8.38 -10.63
C GLY A 251 -10.09 -7.63 -11.18
N ALA A 252 -9.57 -6.65 -10.43
CA ALA A 252 -8.30 -6.00 -10.73
C ALA A 252 -7.14 -7.00 -10.68
N LEU A 253 -7.06 -7.85 -9.66
CA LEU A 253 -6.04 -8.89 -9.53
C LEU A 253 -6.07 -9.88 -10.71
N THR A 254 -7.25 -10.34 -11.12
CA THR A 254 -7.42 -11.23 -12.28
C THR A 254 -7.11 -10.52 -13.60
N MET A 255 -7.57 -9.29 -13.80
CA MET A 255 -7.16 -8.48 -14.97
C MET A 255 -5.65 -8.20 -15.02
N TRP A 256 -4.96 -8.21 -13.88
CA TRP A 256 -3.51 -8.04 -13.80
C TRP A 256 -2.74 -9.32 -14.09
N LEU A 257 -3.18 -10.45 -13.51
CA LEU A 257 -2.51 -11.74 -13.56
C LEU A 257 -2.82 -12.49 -14.86
N VAL A 258 -4.08 -12.52 -15.30
CA VAL A 258 -4.53 -13.36 -16.42
C VAL A 258 -3.83 -13.01 -17.74
N PRO A 259 -3.74 -11.74 -18.19
CA PRO A 259 -3.02 -11.44 -19.43
C PRO A 259 -1.52 -11.77 -19.37
N ARG A 260 -0.91 -11.70 -18.18
CA ARG A 260 0.52 -12.01 -17.98
C ARG A 260 0.79 -13.51 -17.90
N ALA A 261 -0.13 -14.28 -17.32
CA ALA A 261 -0.09 -15.73 -17.33
C ALA A 261 -0.34 -16.28 -18.74
N LEU A 262 -1.31 -15.71 -19.47
CA LEU A 262 -1.62 -16.09 -20.85
C LEU A 262 -0.52 -15.67 -21.84
N GLY A 263 0.07 -14.48 -21.67
CA GLY A 263 1.23 -14.04 -22.47
C GLY A 263 2.53 -14.79 -22.18
N GLY A 264 2.57 -15.62 -21.14
CA GLY A 264 3.66 -16.53 -20.81
C GLY A 264 3.48 -17.95 -21.36
N ILE A 265 2.35 -18.25 -22.01
CA ILE A 265 2.13 -19.52 -22.71
C ILE A 265 2.90 -19.43 -24.03
N PRO A 266 3.91 -20.27 -24.27
CA PRO A 266 4.57 -20.33 -25.57
C PRO A 266 3.50 -20.64 -26.61
N SER A 267 3.27 -19.74 -27.56
CA SER A 267 2.55 -20.11 -28.78
C SER A 267 3.37 -21.22 -29.43
N THR A 268 2.86 -22.45 -29.40
CA THR A 268 3.39 -23.52 -30.26
C THR A 268 3.50 -22.96 -31.66
N PRO A 269 4.68 -22.93 -32.28
CA PRO A 269 4.78 -22.51 -33.67
C PRO A 269 3.92 -23.49 -34.47
N VAL A 270 2.87 -22.98 -35.11
CA VAL A 270 2.21 -23.71 -36.19
C VAL A 270 3.27 -23.80 -37.28
N SER A 271 3.88 -24.97 -37.44
CA SER A 271 4.79 -25.24 -38.53
C SER A 271 4.01 -25.18 -39.84
N ASP A 272 4.03 -24.03 -40.51
CA ASP A 272 3.62 -23.91 -41.92
C ASP A 272 4.68 -24.56 -42.83
N GLU A 273 5.07 -25.81 -42.54
CA GLU A 273 5.74 -26.65 -43.51
C GLU A 273 4.68 -27.27 -44.41
N VAL A 274 4.24 -26.49 -45.40
CA VAL A 274 3.63 -27.03 -46.60
C VAL A 274 4.74 -27.78 -47.35
N PRO A 275 4.69 -29.12 -47.50
CA PRO A 275 5.72 -29.84 -48.23
C PRO A 275 5.67 -29.41 -49.70
N ARG A 276 6.75 -28.81 -50.20
CA ARG A 276 6.88 -28.58 -51.64
C ARG A 276 6.98 -29.94 -52.33
N PRO A 277 6.18 -30.21 -53.37
CA PRO A 277 6.35 -31.41 -54.18
C PRO A 277 7.70 -31.33 -54.90
N THR A 278 8.58 -32.29 -54.60
CA THR A 278 9.83 -32.50 -55.34
C THR A 278 9.50 -33.14 -56.68
N THR A 279 9.55 -32.36 -57.77
CA THR A 279 9.63 -32.93 -59.12
C THR A 279 11.03 -33.52 -59.33
N PRO A 280 11.17 -34.78 -59.78
CA PRO A 280 12.47 -35.36 -60.08
C PRO A 280 13.07 -34.76 -61.37
N PRO A 281 14.41 -34.69 -61.49
CA PRO A 281 15.08 -34.12 -62.65
C PRO A 281 14.91 -35.02 -63.87
N VAL A 282 14.64 -34.39 -65.02
CA VAL A 282 14.63 -35.03 -66.34
C VAL A 282 16.08 -35.13 -66.82
N GLU A 283 16.58 -36.35 -67.00
CA GLU A 283 17.87 -36.62 -67.65
C GLU A 283 17.78 -36.30 -69.15
N ARG A 284 18.75 -35.53 -69.66
CA ARG A 284 19.16 -35.47 -71.06
C ARG A 284 20.66 -35.29 -71.14
#